data_AF-A0A0K0XA74-F1
#
_entry.id   AF-A0A0K0XA74-F1
#
_cell.length_a   1.000
_cell.length_b   1.000
_cell.length_c   1.000
_cell.angle_alpha   90.00
_cell.angle_beta   90.00
_cell.angle_gamma   90.00
#
_symmetry.space_group_name_H-M   'P 1'
#
loop_
_entity.id
_entity.type
_entity.pdbx_description
1 polymer ?
#
loop_
_entity_poly.entity_id
_entity_poly.type
_entity_poly.pdbx_seq_one_letter_code
_entity_poly.pdbx_strand_id
1 'polypeptide(L)' 'MVSDGELLPAANRLAERIAKNPVPAVRMAKRLLLESRTASLDSTLALAAALQPLAHQDPEHHRRVAELAR' A
#
# COMPACT_ATOMS: atom_id res chain seq x y z
N MET A 1 21.41 3.53 -10.81
CA MET A 1 20.47 3.70 -11.94
C MET A 1 20.40 2.36 -12.68
N VAL A 2 19.25 2.03 -13.28
CA VAL A 2 19.09 0.79 -14.05
C VAL A 2 19.54 1.05 -15.49
N SER A 3 20.10 0.06 -16.19
CA SER A 3 20.48 0.19 -17.61
C SER A 3 19.25 0.22 -18.52
N ASP A 4 19.40 0.80 -19.72
CA ASP A 4 18.30 0.98 -20.69
C ASP A 4 17.57 -0.33 -21.02
N GLY A 5 18.31 -1.41 -21.25
CA GLY A 5 17.75 -2.75 -21.53
C GLY A 5 17.00 -3.38 -20.35
N GLU A 6 17.21 -2.87 -19.13
CA GLU A 6 16.60 -3.38 -17.89
C GLU A 6 15.45 -2.50 -17.38
N LEU A 7 15.13 -1.39 -18.06
CA LEU A 7 14.09 -0.46 -17.61
C LEU A 7 12.71 -1.13 -17.48
N LEU A 8 12.24 -1.78 -18.56
CA LEU A 8 10.95 -2.49 -18.54
C LEU A 8 10.94 -3.70 -17.60
N PRO A 9 11.96 -4.58 -17.61
CA PRO A 9 12.06 -5.65 -16.61
C PRO A 9 11.99 -5.13 -15.17
N ALA A 10 12.71 -4.06 -14.84
CA ALA A 10 12.68 -3.48 -13.51
C ALA A 10 11.32 -2.88 -13.15
N ALA A 11 10.68 -2.17 -14.08
CA ALA A 11 9.35 -1.60 -13.89
C ALA A 11 8.29 -2.69 -13.64
N ASN A 12 8.32 -3.79 -14.40
CA ASN A 12 7.41 -4.91 -14.23
C ASN A 12 7.62 -5.63 -12.89
N ARG A 13 8.88 -5.86 -12.48
CA ARG A 13 9.20 -6.41 -11.15
C ARG A 13 8.64 -5.53 -10.02
N LEU A 14 8.68 -4.20 -10.19
CA LEU A 14 8.08 -3.28 -9.22
C LEU A 14 6.55 -3.38 -9.24
N ALA A 15 5.93 -3.43 -10.41
CA ALA A 15 4.48 -3.58 -10.55
C ALA A 15 3.98 -4.87 -9.89
N GLU A 16 4.65 -5.99 -10.10
CA GLU A 16 4.33 -7.29 -9.47
C GLU A 16 4.40 -7.21 -7.94
N ARG A 17 5.44 -6.55 -7.40
CA ARG A 17 5.59 -6.32 -5.96
C ARG A 17 4.45 -5.49 -5.36
N ILE A 18 3.85 -4.60 -6.14
CA ILE A 18 2.68 -3.81 -5.73
C ILE A 18 1.41 -4.67 -5.85
N ALA A 19 1.24 -5.35 -6.99
CA ALA A 19 0.06 -6.11 -7.36
C ALA A 19 -0.21 -7.32 -6.45
N LYS A 20 0.80 -7.85 -5.76
CA LYS A 20 0.60 -8.91 -4.74
C LYS A 20 -0.24 -8.47 -3.53
N ASN A 21 -0.51 -7.18 -3.36
CA ASN A 21 -1.28 -6.65 -2.25
C ASN A 21 -2.75 -6.42 -2.65
N PRO A 22 -3.70 -6.47 -1.70
CA PRO A 22 -5.12 -6.23 -1.99
C PRO A 22 -5.34 -4.86 -2.64
N VAL A 23 -6.16 -4.82 -3.70
CA VAL A 23 -6.46 -3.59 -4.45
C VAL A 23 -6.96 -2.45 -3.56
N PRO A 24 -7.90 -2.66 -2.61
CA PRO A 24 -8.34 -1.60 -1.71
C PRO A 24 -7.21 -1.02 -0.87
N ALA A 25 -6.36 -1.89 -0.29
CA ALA A 25 -5.22 -1.49 0.52
C ALA A 25 -4.19 -0.65 -0.27
N VAL A 26 -3.87 -1.04 -1.50
CA VAL A 26 -2.96 -0.28 -2.38
C VAL A 26 -3.52 1.11 -2.71
N ARG A 27 -4.83 1.21 -2.97
CA ARG A 27 -5.49 2.50 -3.24
C ARG A 27 -5.48 3.41 -2.02
N MET A 28 -5.73 2.86 -0.83
CA MET A 28 -5.72 3.61 0.43
C MET A 28 -4.31 4.10 0.78
N ALA A 29 -3.29 3.25 0.62
CA ALA A 29 -1.89 3.63 0.80
C ALA A 29 -1.48 4.73 -0.19
N LYS A 30 -1.88 4.63 -1.46
CA LYS A 30 -1.65 5.68 -2.46
C LYS A 30 -2.29 7.00 -2.03
N ARG A 31 -3.53 6.99 -1.55
CA ARG A 31 -4.20 8.20 -1.05
C ARG A 31 -3.42 8.83 0.10
N LEU A 32 -3.05 8.05 1.12
CA LEU A 32 -2.25 8.55 2.26
C LEU A 32 -0.95 9.22 1.81
N LEU A 33 -0.21 8.59 0.90
CA LEU A 33 1.05 9.12 0.36
C LEU A 33 0.89 10.42 -0.45
N LEU A 34 -0.27 10.60 -1.09
CA LEU A 34 -0.55 11.81 -1.85
C LEU A 34 -0.98 12.95 -0.93
N GLU A 35 -1.87 12.68 0.03
CA GLU A 35 -2.36 13.67 0.99
C GLU A 35 -1.25 14.16 1.94
N SER A 36 -0.33 13.27 2.35
CA SER A 36 0.77 13.62 3.26
C SER A 36 1.79 14.59 2.67
N ARG A 37 1.73 14.90 1.36
CA ARG A 37 2.65 15.85 0.71
C ARG A 37 2.35 17.29 1.08
N THR A 38 1.09 17.58 1.43
CA THR A 38 0.60 18.95 1.67
C THR A 38 -0.11 19.08 3.01
N ALA A 39 -0.67 18.00 3.55
CA ALA A 39 -1.37 18.00 4.82
C ALA A 39 -0.40 18.08 6.01
N SER A 40 -0.89 18.58 7.15
CA SER A 40 -0.17 18.48 8.42
C SER A 40 -0.08 17.01 8.87
N LEU A 41 0.84 16.74 9.79
CA LEU A 41 0.98 15.42 10.40
C LEU A 41 -0.34 14.96 11.06
N ASP A 42 -0.98 15.86 11.82
CA ASP A 42 -2.23 15.58 12.52
C ASP A 42 -3.35 15.15 11.55
N SER A 43 -3.57 15.92 10.47
CA SER A 43 -4.56 15.59 9.44
C SER A 43 -4.25 14.26 8.73
N THR A 44 -2.97 13.99 8.49
CA THR A 44 -2.54 12.73 7.85
C THR A 44 -2.79 11.53 8.77
N LEU A 45 -2.53 11.67 10.07
CA LEU A 45 -2.80 10.62 11.06
C LEU A 45 -4.30 10.39 11.24
N ALA A 46 -5.12 11.44 11.23
CA ALA A 46 -6.57 11.30 11.27
C ALA A 46 -7.11 10.54 10.04
N LEU A 47 -6.60 10.84 8.84
CA LEU A 47 -6.94 10.09 7.63
C LEU A 47 -6.50 8.62 7.73
N ALA A 48 -5.28 8.36 8.25
CA ALA A 48 -4.81 6.99 8.46
C ALA A 48 -5.72 6.23 9.43
N ALA A 49 -6.10 6.85 10.55
CA ALA A 49 -7.01 6.28 11.54
C ALA A 49 -8.38 5.94 10.94
N ALA A 50 -8.91 6.76 10.05
CA ALA A 50 -10.17 6.49 9.36
C ALA A 50 -10.07 5.32 8.36
N LEU A 51 -8.91 5.16 7.70
CA LEU A 51 -8.68 4.12 6.70
C LEU A 51 -8.31 2.77 7.32
N GLN A 52 -7.62 2.75 8.46
CA GLN A 52 -7.14 1.51 9.09
C GLN A 52 -8.25 0.47 9.34
N PRO A 53 -9.43 0.80 9.92
CA PRO A 53 -10.49 -0.17 10.12
C PRO A 53 -10.98 -0.80 8.81
N LEU A 54 -11.05 -0.02 7.72
CA LEU A 54 -11.46 -0.52 6.41
C LEU A 54 -10.44 -1.51 5.84
N ALA A 55 -9.15 -1.26 6.07
CA ALA A 55 -8.08 -2.15 5.63
C ALA A 55 -8.00 -3.41 6.50
N HIS A 56 -8.20 -3.27 7.81
CA HIS A 56 -8.07 -4.37 8.76
C HIS A 56 -9.24 -5.34 8.72
N GLN A 57 -10.45 -4.86 8.41
CA GLN A 57 -11.64 -5.71 8.29
C GLN A 57 -11.73 -6.47 6.96
N ASP A 58 -10.74 -6.35 6.08
CA ASP A 58 -10.70 -7.11 4.84
C ASP A 58 -10.40 -8.60 5.14
N PRO A 59 -11.16 -9.57 4.59
CA PRO A 59 -10.92 -11.00 4.81
C PRO A 59 -9.50 -11.45 4.43
N GLU A 60 -8.90 -10.86 3.40
CA GLU A 60 -7.53 -11.15 2.98
C GLU A 60 -6.51 -10.61 4.00
N HIS A 61 -6.82 -9.49 4.66
CA HIS A 61 -6.01 -9.00 5.78
C HIS A 61 -6.03 -9.99 6.94
N HIS A 62 -7.21 -10.42 7.39
CA HIS A 62 -7.34 -11.40 8.46
C HIS A 62 -6.59 -12.71 8.16
N ARG A 63 -6.72 -13.22 6.92
CA ARG A 63 -6.01 -14.43 6.48
C ARG A 63 -4.49 -14.27 6.57
N ARG A 64 -3.94 -13.19 6.03
CA ARG A 64 -2.48 -12.92 6.04
C ARG A 64 -1.93 -12.74 7.45
N VAL A 65 -2.66 -12.05 8.33
CA VAL A 65 -2.27 -11.91 9.74
C VAL A 65 -2.25 -13.26 10.45
N ALA A 66 -3.27 -14.10 10.22
CA ALA A 66 -3.34 -15.44 10.78
C ALA A 66 -2.27 -16.40 10.22
N GLU A 67 -1.75 -16.16 9.02
CA GLU A 67 -0.60 -16.89 8.47
C GLU A 67 0.72 -16.44 9.10
N LEU A 68 0.88 -15.14 9.38
CA LEU A 68 2.08 -14.60 10.03
C LEU A 68 2.22 -15.03 11.49
N ALA A 69 1.10 -15.26 12.18
CA ALA A 69 1.07 -15.65 13.59
C ALA A 69 1.31 -17.15 13.85
N ARG A 70 1.62 -17.94 12.81
CA ARG A 70 1.97 -19.36 12.88
C ARG A 70 3.48 -19.55 12.75
#